data_AF-A0A6A5X5H6-F1
#
_entry.id   AF-A0A6A5X5H6-F1
#
_cell.length_a   1.000
_cell.length_b   1.000
_cell.length_c   1.000
_cell.angle_alpha   90.00
_cell.angle_beta   90.00
_cell.angle_gamma   90.00
#
_symmetry.space_group_name_H-M   'P 1'
#
loop_
_entity.id
_entity.type
_entity.pdbx_description
1 polymer ?
#
loop_
_entity_poly.entity_id
_entity_poly.type
_entity_poly.pdbx_seq_one_letter_code
_entity_poly.pdbx_strand_id
1 'polypeptide(L)'
;DPVTTINYKLEWPNLETPSDTTFTPHQLDRCQCSGYPEAKDADEDSWHVYTRYRCEPPKVHISARNEKLWLLQETCGVFNILRPASKRERRSQPRASFLRVSKLIYEEATPLLYRDRNFIFLSGPCPRGRYQAYASEAWLSRLSPLVQSHITDLTLIRQHFEEDCRDDDAQIVYESLSRFILEYFPGFRTL
;
A
#
# COMPACT_ATOMS: atom_id res chain seq x y z
N ASP A 1 -16.66 -12.20 -1.17
CA ASP A 1 -16.04 -12.34 0.17
C ASP A 1 -16.06 -11.04 0.96
N PRO A 2 -16.02 -11.08 2.31
CA PRO A 2 -15.91 -9.87 3.12
C PRO A 2 -14.63 -9.11 2.79
N VAL A 3 -14.77 -7.83 2.46
CA VAL A 3 -13.64 -6.95 2.15
C VAL A 3 -13.03 -6.38 3.43
N THR A 4 -11.72 -6.59 3.59
CA THR A 4 -10.90 -6.02 4.65
C THR A 4 -10.09 -4.86 4.11
N THR A 5 -10.49 -3.63 4.43
CA THR A 5 -9.75 -2.43 4.03
C THR A 5 -8.63 -2.11 5.00
N ILE A 6 -7.43 -1.93 4.45
CA ILE A 6 -6.24 -1.45 5.18
C ILE A 6 -5.92 -0.04 4.66
N ASN A 7 -6.11 0.97 5.50
CA ASN A 7 -5.67 2.32 5.13
C ASN A 7 -4.17 2.46 5.35
N TYR A 8 -3.51 3.13 4.41
CA TYR A 8 -2.09 3.47 4.51
C TYR A 8 -1.84 4.92 4.08
N LYS A 9 -0.67 5.42 4.46
CA LYS A 9 -0.13 6.72 4.07
C LYS A 9 1.27 6.50 3.50
N LEU A 10 1.67 7.37 2.59
CA LEU A 10 3.01 7.39 2.01
C LEU A 10 3.74 8.60 2.57
N GLU A 11 4.91 8.36 3.16
CA GLU A 11 5.82 9.42 3.57
C GLU A 11 7.01 9.47 2.61
N TRP A 12 7.34 10.67 2.16
CA TRP A 12 8.37 10.93 1.17
C TRP A 12 9.54 11.68 1.82
N PRO A 13 10.44 10.98 2.53
CA PRO A 13 11.44 11.62 3.38
C PRO A 13 12.44 12.49 2.61
N ASN A 14 12.63 12.19 1.32
CA ASN A 14 13.63 12.85 0.49
C ASN A 14 13.02 13.90 -0.45
N LEU A 15 11.69 14.13 -0.42
CA LEU A 15 11.03 15.16 -1.22
C LEU A 15 10.91 16.47 -0.43
N GLU A 16 11.11 17.61 -1.09
CA GLU A 16 11.08 18.93 -0.44
C GLU A 16 9.67 19.33 0.04
N THR A 17 8.63 19.04 -0.73
CA THR A 17 7.24 19.45 -0.43
C THR A 17 6.19 18.37 -0.74
N PRO A 18 6.27 17.18 -0.11
CA PRO A 18 5.31 16.13 -0.37
C PRO A 18 3.93 16.48 0.21
N SER A 19 2.90 16.29 -0.61
CA SER A 19 1.48 16.36 -0.26
C SER A 19 0.70 15.12 -0.74
N ASP A 20 -0.59 15.03 -0.39
CA ASP A 20 -1.46 13.98 -0.91
C ASP A 20 -1.66 14.07 -2.44
N THR A 21 -1.21 15.16 -3.07
CA THR A 21 -1.17 15.40 -4.52
C THR A 21 0.26 15.54 -5.05
N THR A 22 1.29 15.11 -4.31
CA THR A 22 2.65 14.93 -4.86
C THR A 22 2.48 14.12 -6.15
N PHE A 23 3.03 14.59 -7.28
CA PHE A 23 2.87 14.02 -8.63
C PHE A 23 1.67 14.47 -9.48
N THR A 24 1.25 15.73 -9.40
CA THR A 24 0.42 16.29 -10.48
C THR A 24 1.25 16.49 -11.77
N PRO A 25 0.64 16.43 -12.98
CA PRO A 25 1.35 16.55 -14.26
C PRO A 25 2.19 17.83 -14.45
N HIS A 26 2.01 18.84 -13.60
CA HIS A 26 2.68 20.14 -13.70
C HIS A 26 3.70 20.39 -12.56
N GLN A 27 3.88 19.43 -11.66
CA GLN A 27 4.76 19.58 -10.51
C GLN A 27 6.08 18.83 -10.73
N LEU A 28 7.19 19.57 -10.67
CA LEU A 28 8.52 19.00 -10.57
C LEU A 28 8.85 18.84 -9.09
N ASP A 29 8.83 17.61 -8.60
CA ASP A 29 9.16 17.30 -7.22
C ASP A 29 10.67 17.18 -7.05
N ARG A 30 11.25 18.04 -6.20
CA ARG A 30 12.68 18.03 -5.87
C ARG A 30 12.96 16.95 -4.85
N CYS A 31 13.98 16.14 -5.13
CA CYS A 31 14.42 15.01 -4.35
C CYS A 31 15.88 15.16 -3.92
N GLN A 32 16.20 14.81 -2.69
CA GLN A 32 17.57 14.81 -2.12
C GLN A 32 18.03 13.40 -1.73
N CYS A 33 17.50 12.36 -2.38
CA CYS A 33 17.87 10.97 -2.04
C CYS A 33 19.30 10.63 -2.47
N SER A 34 19.91 9.66 -1.77
CA SER A 34 21.29 9.23 -1.98
C SER A 34 21.51 8.40 -3.26
N GLY A 35 20.43 7.96 -3.90
CA GLY A 35 20.43 7.05 -5.06
C GLY A 35 20.88 7.67 -6.39
N TYR A 36 21.19 8.97 -6.43
CA TYR A 36 21.68 9.66 -7.63
C TYR A 36 23.20 9.93 -7.52
N PRO A 37 24.06 9.19 -8.25
CA PRO A 37 25.51 9.37 -8.18
C PRO A 37 25.97 10.75 -8.66
N GLU A 38 25.26 11.33 -9.63
CA GLU A 38 25.55 12.63 -10.23
C GLU A 38 25.28 13.81 -9.27
N ALA A 39 24.58 13.56 -8.16
CA ALA A 39 24.36 14.54 -7.10
C ALA A 39 25.53 14.62 -6.09
N LYS A 40 26.60 13.82 -6.25
CA LYS A 40 27.71 13.80 -5.30
C LYS A 40 28.79 14.86 -5.53
N ASP A 41 28.77 15.53 -6.69
CA ASP A 41 29.84 16.46 -7.10
C ASP A 41 29.44 17.94 -7.10
N ALA A 42 28.28 18.32 -6.55
CA ALA A 42 27.84 19.72 -6.55
C ALA A 42 27.16 20.13 -5.23
N ASP A 43 27.93 20.80 -4.36
CA ASP A 43 27.50 21.61 -3.21
C ASP A 43 26.55 20.97 -2.17
N GLU A 44 26.38 21.63 -1.02
CA GLU A 44 25.41 21.26 0.03
C GLU A 44 23.93 21.22 -0.45
N ASP A 45 23.68 21.59 -1.72
CA ASP A 45 22.37 21.73 -2.37
C ASP A 45 22.11 20.68 -3.46
N SER A 46 22.60 19.44 -3.31
CA SER A 46 22.46 18.42 -4.36
C SER A 46 21.06 17.80 -4.46
N TRP A 47 20.11 18.58 -4.99
CA TRP A 47 18.78 18.11 -5.34
C TRP A 47 18.73 17.63 -6.80
N HIS A 48 17.82 16.69 -7.09
CA HIS A 48 17.48 16.26 -8.44
C HIS A 48 15.96 16.19 -8.60
N VAL A 49 15.48 16.14 -9.84
CA VAL A 49 14.05 15.88 -10.09
C VAL A 49 13.77 14.43 -9.69
N TYR A 50 12.74 14.22 -8.86
CA TYR A 50 12.29 12.90 -8.49
C TYR A 50 12.09 12.07 -9.75
N THR A 51 12.92 11.05 -9.89
CA THR A 51 12.90 10.13 -11.01
C THR A 51 12.56 8.76 -10.49
N ARG A 52 11.43 8.25 -10.96
CA ARG A 52 10.93 6.94 -10.57
C ARG A 52 11.94 5.82 -10.83
N TYR A 53 11.92 4.79 -9.98
CA TYR A 53 12.78 3.61 -10.00
C TYR A 53 14.28 3.90 -9.79
N ARG A 54 14.66 5.17 -9.75
CA ARG A 54 16.01 5.64 -9.40
C ARG A 54 16.03 6.24 -8.00
N CYS A 55 15.04 7.07 -7.68
CA CYS A 55 14.89 7.63 -6.36
C CYS A 55 14.39 6.59 -5.35
N GLU A 56 14.74 6.81 -4.09
CA GLU A 56 14.27 5.97 -2.99
C GLU A 56 12.72 5.98 -2.91
N PRO A 57 12.10 4.82 -2.63
CA PRO A 57 10.64 4.71 -2.53
C PRO A 57 10.11 5.37 -1.24
N PRO A 58 8.80 5.67 -1.17
CA PRO A 58 8.19 6.24 0.02
C PRO A 58 8.15 5.22 1.15
N LYS A 59 8.14 5.70 2.40
CA LYS A 59 7.84 4.86 3.56
C LYS A 59 6.33 4.60 3.63
N VAL A 60 5.96 3.34 3.75
CA VAL A 60 4.56 2.90 3.90
C VAL A 60 4.19 2.86 5.37
N HIS A 61 3.22 3.69 5.75
CA HIS A 61 2.65 3.75 7.09
C HIS A 61 1.23 3.22 7.09
N ILE A 62 1.00 2.11 7.78
CA ILE A 62 -0.36 1.60 7.96
C ILE A 62 -1.06 2.44 9.03
N SER A 63 -2.25 2.93 8.71
CA SER A 63 -3.05 3.74 9.64
C SER A 63 -3.27 3.01 10.96
N ALA A 64 -3.00 3.72 12.05
CA ALA A 64 -3.20 3.19 13.39
C ALA A 64 -4.70 2.96 13.68
N ARG A 65 -4.98 2.08 14.63
CA ARG A 65 -6.35 1.65 14.98
C ARG A 65 -7.28 2.79 15.41
N ASN A 66 -6.73 3.84 16.00
CA ASN A 66 -7.47 5.02 16.46
C ASN A 66 -7.75 6.03 15.34
N GLU A 67 -7.14 5.86 14.17
CA GLU A 67 -7.43 6.70 13.02
C GLU A 67 -8.80 6.37 12.40
N LYS A 68 -9.30 7.29 11.60
CA LYS A 68 -10.56 7.14 10.88
C LYS A 68 -10.38 6.10 9.77
N LEU A 69 -11.10 4.97 9.86
CA LEU A 69 -11.18 3.99 8.79
C LEU A 69 -11.98 4.57 7.62
N TRP A 70 -11.33 4.67 6.46
CA TRP A 70 -11.91 5.08 5.19
C TRP A 70 -12.11 3.87 4.29
N LEU A 71 -13.28 3.79 3.67
CA LEU A 71 -13.66 2.74 2.75
C LEU A 71 -13.86 3.32 1.35
N LEU A 72 -13.54 2.54 0.33
CA LEU A 72 -13.86 2.88 -1.05
C LEU A 72 -15.38 2.88 -1.22
N GLN A 73 -15.93 4.02 -1.65
CA GLN A 73 -17.31 4.12 -2.11
C GLN A 73 -17.38 3.87 -3.61
N GLU A 74 -16.52 4.53 -4.38
CA GLU A 74 -16.48 4.43 -5.84
C GLU A 74 -15.11 4.87 -6.38
N THR A 75 -14.71 4.31 -7.52
CA THR A 75 -13.56 4.75 -8.31
C THR A 75 -13.99 5.83 -9.30
N CYS A 76 -13.38 7.01 -9.30
CA CYS A 76 -13.80 8.16 -10.10
C CYS A 76 -12.62 8.82 -10.86
N GLY A 77 -12.13 8.16 -11.91
CA GLY A 77 -11.12 8.72 -12.81
C GLY A 77 -9.80 9.02 -12.09
N VAL A 78 -9.52 10.31 -11.89
CA VAL A 78 -8.32 10.80 -11.18
C VAL A 78 -8.44 10.74 -9.65
N PHE A 79 -9.62 10.39 -9.11
CA PHE A 79 -9.85 10.30 -7.66
C PHE A 79 -10.65 9.04 -7.27
N ASN A 80 -10.33 8.46 -6.13
CA ASN A 80 -11.19 7.55 -5.37
C ASN A 80 -12.15 8.35 -4.49
N ILE A 81 -13.44 8.03 -4.57
CA ILE A 81 -14.44 8.55 -3.64
C ILE A 81 -14.38 7.67 -2.38
N LEU A 82 -13.86 8.23 -1.30
CA LEU A 82 -13.76 7.56 0.00
C LEU A 82 -14.83 8.06 0.96
N ARG A 83 -15.33 7.15 1.80
CA ARG A 83 -16.26 7.49 2.89
C ARG A 83 -15.79 6.93 4.22
N PRO A 84 -16.18 7.55 5.36
CA PRO A 84 -15.97 6.92 6.65
C PRO A 84 -16.66 5.55 6.74
N ALA A 85 -15.98 4.59 7.36
CA ALA A 85 -16.61 3.35 7.78
C ALA A 85 -17.69 3.62 8.85
N SER A 86 -18.85 3.00 8.66
CA SER A 86 -19.92 2.97 9.65
C SER A 86 -19.50 2.22 10.92
N LYS A 87 -20.27 2.39 12.00
CA LYS A 87 -20.04 1.65 13.26
C LYS A 87 -20.08 0.13 13.06
N ARG A 88 -20.93 -0.37 12.16
CA ARG A 88 -21.05 -1.80 11.85
C ARG A 88 -19.80 -2.31 11.13
N GLU A 89 -19.35 -1.61 10.11
CA GLU A 89 -18.14 -1.97 9.34
C GLU A 89 -16.88 -1.96 10.21
N ARG A 90 -16.76 -0.99 11.14
CA ARG A 90 -15.66 -0.97 12.13
C ARG A 90 -15.71 -2.13 13.13
N ARG A 91 -16.89 -2.72 13.36
CA ARG A 91 -17.05 -3.87 14.26
C ARG A 91 -16.78 -5.19 13.54
N SER A 92 -17.04 -5.27 12.23
CA SER A 92 -16.75 -6.46 11.42
C SER A 92 -15.28 -6.61 11.03
N GLN A 93 -14.48 -5.55 11.17
CA GLN A 93 -13.03 -5.64 11.00
C GLN A 93 -12.44 -6.65 11.99
N PRO A 94 -11.65 -7.64 11.51
CA PRO A 94 -11.03 -8.65 12.36
C PRO A 94 -10.17 -7.98 13.45
N ARG A 95 -10.25 -8.50 14.68
CA ARG A 95 -9.57 -7.93 15.85
C ARG A 95 -8.60 -8.95 16.44
N ALA A 96 -7.32 -8.59 16.48
CA ALA A 96 -6.28 -9.39 17.11
C ALA A 96 -6.14 -9.16 18.64
N SER A 97 -7.10 -8.47 19.28
CA SER A 97 -6.94 -7.96 20.65
C SER A 97 -6.75 -9.02 21.73
N PHE A 98 -7.00 -10.30 21.44
CA PHE A 98 -6.84 -11.43 22.36
C PHE A 98 -5.72 -12.41 21.97
N LEU A 99 -5.06 -12.22 20.84
CA LEU A 99 -4.09 -13.18 20.28
C LEU A 99 -2.76 -13.28 21.04
N ARG A 100 -2.49 -12.37 21.98
CA ARG A 100 -1.24 -12.33 22.74
C ARG A 100 -1.20 -13.28 23.93
N VAL A 101 -2.27 -14.06 24.18
CA VAL A 101 -2.41 -14.86 25.41
C VAL A 101 -1.74 -16.24 25.30
N SER A 102 -1.76 -16.88 24.12
CA SER A 102 -1.13 -18.19 23.89
C SER A 102 -0.82 -18.42 22.41
N LYS A 103 0.29 -19.11 22.12
CA LYS A 103 0.67 -19.51 20.74
C LYS A 103 -0.39 -20.40 20.09
N LEU A 104 -1.01 -21.30 20.87
CA LEU A 104 -2.08 -22.18 20.37
C LEU A 104 -3.31 -21.37 19.92
N ILE A 105 -3.74 -20.42 20.77
CA ILE A 105 -4.87 -19.52 20.46
C ILE A 105 -4.53 -18.66 19.23
N TYR A 106 -3.27 -18.22 19.12
CA TYR A 106 -2.80 -17.50 17.94
C TYR A 106 -2.94 -18.34 16.67
N GLU A 107 -2.48 -19.59 16.68
CA GLU A 107 -2.54 -20.50 15.53
C GLU A 107 -3.98 -20.85 15.14
N GLU A 108 -4.86 -21.13 16.10
CA GLU A 108 -6.28 -21.44 15.85
C GLU A 108 -7.07 -20.25 15.32
N ALA A 109 -6.79 -19.05 15.82
CA ALA A 109 -7.52 -17.84 15.44
C ALA A 109 -6.98 -17.16 14.18
N THR A 110 -5.71 -17.39 13.80
CA THR A 110 -5.10 -16.79 12.61
C THR A 110 -5.93 -17.06 11.34
N PRO A 111 -6.34 -18.30 11.01
CA PRO A 111 -7.18 -18.55 9.84
C PRO A 111 -8.46 -17.70 9.82
N LEU A 112 -9.11 -17.48 10.97
CA LEU A 112 -10.37 -16.71 11.05
C LEU A 112 -10.18 -15.22 10.72
N LEU A 113 -8.96 -14.71 10.88
CA LEU A 113 -8.62 -13.31 10.65
C LEU A 113 -8.19 -13.03 9.21
N TYR A 114 -7.69 -14.04 8.48
CA TYR A 114 -7.05 -13.83 7.18
C TYR A 114 -7.64 -14.67 6.03
N ARG A 115 -8.14 -15.88 6.30
CA ARG A 115 -8.66 -16.78 5.27
C ARG A 115 -10.02 -16.33 4.76
N ASP A 116 -10.22 -16.52 3.45
CA ASP A 116 -11.47 -16.22 2.73
C ASP A 116 -11.88 -14.74 2.89
N ARG A 117 -10.88 -13.85 2.93
CA ARG A 117 -11.04 -12.41 3.02
C ARG A 117 -10.31 -11.76 1.87
N ASN A 118 -10.98 -10.78 1.29
CA ASN A 118 -10.40 -9.94 0.25
C ASN A 118 -9.77 -8.69 0.87
N PHE A 119 -8.45 -8.56 0.80
CA PHE A 119 -7.74 -7.41 1.29
C PHE A 119 -7.68 -6.30 0.23
N ILE A 120 -7.94 -5.06 0.64
CA ILE A 120 -7.77 -3.88 -0.22
C ILE A 120 -7.03 -2.79 0.54
N PHE A 121 -5.97 -2.27 -0.08
CA PHE A 121 -5.16 -1.20 0.48
C PHE A 121 -5.62 0.14 -0.07
N LEU A 122 -5.88 1.13 0.78
CA LEU A 122 -6.35 2.45 0.34
C LEU A 122 -5.50 3.56 0.95
N SER A 123 -5.03 4.47 0.11
CA SER A 123 -4.37 5.71 0.52
C SER A 123 -5.09 6.88 -0.12
N GLY A 124 -5.57 7.81 0.71
CA GLY A 124 -6.14 9.09 0.28
C GLY A 124 -7.21 9.02 -0.83
N PRO A 125 -7.66 10.18 -1.32
CA PRO A 125 -8.53 10.24 -2.48
C PRO A 125 -7.76 10.00 -3.80
N CYS A 126 -6.43 10.06 -3.82
CA CYS A 126 -5.69 9.87 -5.07
C CYS A 126 -5.47 8.38 -5.37
N PRO A 127 -5.81 7.89 -6.56
CA PRO A 127 -5.57 6.53 -6.97
C PRO A 127 -4.09 6.33 -7.25
N ARG A 128 -3.48 5.54 -6.39
CA ARG A 128 -2.04 5.30 -6.40
C ARG A 128 -1.78 3.83 -6.69
N GLY A 129 -2.25 3.31 -7.83
CA GLY A 129 -2.26 1.87 -8.13
C GLY A 129 -0.91 1.17 -7.92
N ARG A 130 0.19 1.71 -8.45
CA ARG A 130 1.56 1.23 -8.16
C ARG A 130 1.90 1.27 -6.68
N TYR A 131 1.56 2.36 -5.98
CA TYR A 131 1.89 2.46 -4.57
C TYR A 131 0.96 1.64 -3.69
N GLN A 132 -0.22 1.29 -4.19
CA GLN A 132 -1.12 0.33 -3.57
C GLN A 132 -0.49 -1.05 -3.68
N ALA A 133 0.02 -1.43 -4.85
CA ALA A 133 0.76 -2.68 -5.01
C ALA A 133 2.03 -2.71 -4.15
N TYR A 134 2.83 -1.64 -4.17
CA TYR A 134 4.01 -1.49 -3.31
C TYR A 134 3.66 -1.55 -1.81
N ALA A 135 2.60 -0.85 -1.37
CA ALA A 135 2.14 -0.89 0.02
C ALA A 135 1.61 -2.26 0.42
N SER A 136 0.95 -2.96 -0.51
CA SER A 136 0.50 -4.34 -0.31
C SER A 136 1.70 -5.24 -0.09
N GLU A 137 2.70 -5.23 -0.98
CA GLU A 137 3.93 -6.03 -0.85
C GLU A 137 4.68 -5.69 0.45
N ALA A 138 4.84 -4.40 0.76
CA ALA A 138 5.51 -3.93 1.97
C ALA A 138 4.80 -4.35 3.26
N TRP A 139 3.48 -4.50 3.25
CA TRP A 139 2.73 -5.03 4.38
C TRP A 139 2.81 -6.55 4.45
N LEU A 140 2.59 -7.23 3.33
CA LEU A 140 2.59 -8.69 3.20
C LEU A 140 3.94 -9.31 3.59
N SER A 141 5.05 -8.65 3.26
CA SER A 141 6.42 -9.05 3.64
C SER A 141 6.71 -8.99 5.14
N ARG A 142 5.91 -8.24 5.92
CA ARG A 142 6.06 -8.15 7.38
C ARG A 142 5.29 -9.24 8.12
N LEU A 143 4.46 -10.02 7.42
CA LEU A 143 3.65 -11.06 8.02
C LEU A 143 4.47 -12.31 8.30
N SER A 144 4.09 -13.05 9.34
CA SER A 144 4.72 -14.35 9.58
C SER A 144 4.29 -15.37 8.52
N PRO A 145 5.11 -16.39 8.22
CA PRO A 145 4.76 -17.44 7.25
C PRO A 145 3.40 -18.10 7.52
N LEU A 146 3.04 -18.24 8.80
CA LEU A 146 1.72 -18.75 9.19
C LEU A 146 0.59 -17.86 8.66
N VAL A 147 0.67 -16.55 8.86
CA VAL A 147 -0.35 -15.61 8.37
C VAL A 147 -0.39 -15.63 6.84
N GLN A 148 0.78 -15.65 6.19
CA GLN A 148 0.89 -15.69 4.73
C GLN A 148 0.17 -16.91 4.14
N SER A 149 0.28 -18.08 4.77
CA SER A 149 -0.44 -19.31 4.36
C SER A 149 -1.97 -19.22 4.42
N HIS A 150 -2.51 -18.20 5.10
CA HIS A 150 -3.94 -18.00 5.28
C HIS A 150 -4.51 -16.85 4.46
N ILE A 151 -3.70 -16.02 3.83
CA ILE A 151 -4.20 -14.97 2.94
C ILE A 151 -4.57 -15.60 1.60
N THR A 152 -5.81 -15.41 1.18
CA THR A 152 -6.38 -16.05 -0.02
C THR A 152 -6.63 -15.07 -1.15
N ASP A 153 -7.04 -13.84 -0.83
CA ASP A 153 -7.54 -12.89 -1.82
C ASP A 153 -7.00 -11.47 -1.57
N LEU A 154 -6.56 -10.81 -2.63
CA LEU A 154 -6.17 -9.39 -2.63
C LEU A 154 -6.91 -8.69 -3.77
N THR A 155 -7.22 -7.41 -3.63
CA THR A 155 -7.74 -6.57 -4.71
C THR A 155 -6.87 -5.35 -4.90
N LEU A 156 -6.47 -5.12 -6.14
CA LEU A 156 -5.84 -3.90 -6.60
C LEU A 156 -6.84 -3.05 -7.38
N ILE A 157 -6.79 -1.74 -7.14
CA ILE A 157 -7.55 -0.74 -7.88
C ILE A 157 -6.68 -0.30 -9.04
N ARG A 158 -6.97 -0.83 -10.23
CA ARG A 158 -6.35 -0.39 -11.47
C ARG A 158 -7.10 0.82 -12.03
N GLN A 159 -6.42 1.94 -12.18
CA GLN A 159 -6.94 3.15 -12.83
C GLN A 159 -5.89 3.71 -13.79
N HIS A 160 -6.33 4.36 -14.87
CA HIS A 160 -5.44 4.97 -15.87
C HIS A 160 -4.70 6.21 -15.38
N PHE A 161 -5.02 6.70 -14.17
CA PHE A 161 -4.47 7.92 -13.60
C PHE A 161 -3.60 7.58 -12.39
N GLU A 162 -2.42 7.04 -12.63
CA GLU A 162 -1.45 6.70 -11.58
C GLU A 162 -0.47 7.84 -11.27
N GLU A 163 -0.97 9.08 -11.32
CA GLU A 163 -0.27 10.34 -11.03
C GLU A 163 1.04 10.53 -11.83
N ASP A 164 2.17 10.01 -11.35
CA ASP A 164 3.46 10.07 -12.02
C ASP A 164 3.70 8.91 -13.01
N CYS A 165 2.69 8.04 -13.25
CA CYS A 165 2.86 6.76 -13.96
C CYS A 165 2.28 6.65 -15.35
N ARG A 166 3.08 6.08 -16.26
CA ARG A 166 2.55 5.44 -17.47
C ARG A 166 2.00 4.06 -17.11
N ASP A 167 0.99 3.62 -17.84
CA ASP A 167 0.37 2.30 -17.64
C ASP A 167 1.42 1.15 -17.72
N ASP A 168 2.42 1.26 -18.59
CA ASP A 168 3.50 0.27 -18.73
C ASP A 168 4.39 0.18 -17.47
N ASP A 169 4.62 1.30 -16.80
CA ASP A 169 5.40 1.32 -15.55
C ASP A 169 4.60 0.69 -14.41
N ALA A 170 3.28 0.88 -14.38
CA ALA A 170 2.40 0.27 -13.38
C ALA A 170 2.40 -1.26 -13.50
N GLN A 171 2.46 -1.77 -14.73
CA GLN A 171 2.55 -3.20 -15.01
C GLN A 171 3.75 -3.85 -14.31
N ILE A 172 4.93 -3.20 -14.32
CA ILE A 172 6.13 -3.72 -13.66
C ILE A 172 5.89 -3.97 -12.15
N VAL A 173 5.19 -3.04 -11.49
CA VAL A 173 4.90 -3.15 -10.06
C VAL A 173 3.84 -4.23 -9.78
N TYR A 174 2.83 -4.33 -10.64
CA TYR A 174 1.82 -5.40 -10.53
C TYR A 174 2.43 -6.78 -10.75
N GLU A 175 3.35 -6.91 -11.71
CA GLU A 175 4.11 -8.15 -11.93
C GLU A 175 5.00 -8.48 -10.73
N SER A 176 5.69 -7.49 -10.14
CA SER A 176 6.51 -7.69 -8.94
C SER A 176 5.67 -8.27 -7.80
N LEU A 177 4.54 -7.62 -7.49
CA LEU A 177 3.63 -8.09 -6.44
C LEU A 177 3.08 -9.48 -6.75
N SER A 178 2.71 -9.75 -8.01
CA SER A 178 2.20 -11.06 -8.43
C SER A 178 3.24 -12.16 -8.22
N ARG A 179 4.50 -11.92 -8.59
CA ARG A 179 5.60 -12.88 -8.35
C ARG A 179 5.83 -13.10 -6.86
N PHE A 180 5.85 -12.02 -6.07
CA PHE A 180 5.97 -12.11 -4.62
C PHE A 180 4.83 -12.94 -4.00
N ILE A 181 3.58 -12.73 -4.43
CA ILE A 181 2.43 -13.52 -3.97
C ILE A 181 2.62 -15.01 -4.32
N LEU A 182 2.98 -15.31 -5.56
CA LEU A 182 3.18 -16.69 -6.01
C LEU A 182 4.30 -17.41 -5.25
N GLU A 183 5.33 -16.68 -4.82
CA GLU A 183 6.46 -17.23 -4.08
C GLU A 183 6.14 -17.49 -2.61
N TYR A 184 5.44 -16.55 -1.94
CA TYR A 184 5.30 -16.56 -0.48
C TYR A 184 3.89 -16.94 0.04
N PHE A 185 2.86 -16.97 -0.81
CA PHE A 185 1.46 -17.15 -0.40
C PHE A 185 0.84 -18.41 -1.01
N PRO A 186 1.14 -19.61 -0.47
CA PRO A 186 0.70 -20.88 -1.05
C PRO A 186 -0.83 -21.10 -1.01
N GLY A 187 -1.54 -20.36 -0.16
CA GLY A 187 -3.00 -20.40 -0.05
C GLY A 187 -3.72 -19.40 -0.95
N PHE A 188 -2.97 -18.62 -1.74
CA PHE A 188 -3.52 -17.53 -2.54
C PHE A 188 -4.34 -18.04 -3.72
N ARG A 189 -5.47 -17.40 -4.00
CA ARG A 189 -6.45 -17.84 -4.99
C ARG A 189 -6.75 -16.76 -6.02
N THR A 190 -6.85 -15.50 -5.61
CA THR A 190 -7.35 -14.43 -6.49
C THR A 190 -6.66 -13.09 -6.20
N LEU A 191 -6.17 -12.45 -7.27
CA LEU A 191 -5.62 -11.08 -7.30
C LEU A 191 -6.48 -10.21 -8.21
#